data_AF-A0A368F5P8-F1
#
_entry.id   AF-A0A368F5P8-F1
#
_cell.length_a   1.000
_cell.length_b   1.000
_cell.length_c   1.000
_cell.angle_alpha   90.00
_cell.angle_beta   90.00
_cell.angle_gamma   90.00
#
_symmetry.space_group_name_H-M   'P 1'
#
loop_
_entity.id
_entity.type
_entity.pdbx_description
1 polymer ?
#
loop_
_entity_poly.entity_id
_entity_poly.type
_entity_poly.pdbx_seq_one_letter_code
_entity_poly.pdbx_strand_id
1 'polypeptide(L)'
;MPSLEMTDEHKMDVEIDLSGNQIQYIGDGRVRSVRARSLRLSNNRIKEIAGYAFSGSNFLKLALNGNEELTDLSTDAFKGITELHHLDLSDTSISQLPIIGLKNLKTLALRNVPTLKKLPPVLSFTHLETAHFTYPHHCCLFKYVDDVVEGENGLYKNNAKEIHHRICKERETHRSRRQIAVTSSTAKAASMALFFKENPEL
;
A
#
# COMPACT_ATOMS: atom_id res chain seq x y z
N MET A 1 3.36 -16.55 -33.64
CA MET A 1 4.55 -15.66 -33.68
C MET A 1 4.43 -14.69 -32.54
N PRO A 2 5.47 -14.47 -31.71
CA PRO A 2 5.41 -13.39 -30.73
C PRO A 2 5.33 -12.05 -31.48
N SER A 3 4.27 -11.28 -31.22
CA SER A 3 4.11 -9.90 -31.69
C SER A 3 4.71 -8.95 -30.65
N LEU A 4 5.33 -7.87 -31.12
CA LEU A 4 5.73 -6.76 -30.26
C LEU A 4 4.50 -5.87 -30.02
N GLU A 5 3.98 -5.85 -28.80
CA GLU A 5 2.89 -4.94 -28.40
C GLU A 5 3.42 -3.86 -27.44
N MET A 6 3.29 -2.59 -27.84
CA MET A 6 3.50 -1.46 -26.93
C MET A 6 2.30 -1.33 -26.00
N THR A 7 2.50 -1.66 -24.73
CA THR A 7 1.51 -1.42 -23.66
C THR A 7 1.36 0.08 -23.37
N ASP A 8 0.28 0.48 -22.68
CA ASP A 8 0.08 1.88 -22.29
C ASP A 8 1.19 2.42 -21.37
N GLU A 9 1.92 1.54 -20.68
CA GLU A 9 3.12 1.92 -19.91
C GLU A 9 4.26 2.45 -20.78
N HIS A 10 4.33 2.03 -22.05
CA HIS A 10 5.35 2.49 -23.01
C HIS A 10 4.92 3.76 -23.76
N LYS A 11 3.68 4.24 -23.59
CA LYS A 11 3.20 5.47 -24.24
C LYS A 11 3.56 6.73 -23.45
N MET A 12 4.01 6.57 -22.20
CA MET A 12 4.39 7.67 -21.31
C MET A 12 5.75 7.35 -20.71
N ASP A 13 6.81 8.03 -21.19
CA ASP A 13 8.19 7.84 -20.71
C ASP A 13 8.69 8.99 -19.82
N VAL A 14 7.89 10.06 -19.65
CA VAL A 14 8.29 11.23 -18.86
C VAL A 14 8.21 10.91 -17.37
N GLU A 15 9.30 11.07 -16.63
CA GLU A 15 9.29 11.01 -15.17
C GLU A 15 9.53 12.41 -14.60
N ILE A 16 8.64 12.86 -13.72
CA ILE A 16 8.75 14.13 -13.00
C ILE A 16 9.11 13.80 -11.56
N ASP A 17 10.32 14.22 -11.15
CA ASP A 17 10.81 14.01 -9.80
C ASP A 17 10.92 15.34 -9.05
N LEU A 18 10.10 15.50 -8.02
CA LEU A 18 10.07 16.62 -7.08
C LEU A 18 10.38 16.14 -5.66
N SER A 19 11.00 14.97 -5.52
CA SER A 19 11.32 14.38 -4.22
C SER A 19 12.40 15.16 -3.47
N GLY A 20 12.42 15.09 -2.15
CA GLY A 20 13.47 15.71 -1.32
C GLY A 20 13.41 17.25 -1.25
N ASN A 21 12.26 17.84 -1.57
CA ASN A 21 12.03 19.27 -1.48
C ASN A 21 11.28 19.65 -0.19
N GLN A 22 10.82 20.89 -0.10
CA GLN A 22 10.13 21.44 1.08
C GLN A 22 8.65 21.74 0.77
N ILE A 23 8.04 20.98 -0.14
CA ILE A 23 6.63 21.16 -0.51
C ILE A 23 5.77 20.79 0.70
N GLN A 24 4.86 21.68 1.10
CA GLN A 24 4.02 21.51 2.30
C GLN A 24 2.54 21.30 2.00
N TYR A 25 2.05 21.81 0.88
CA TYR A 25 0.62 21.80 0.56
C TYR A 25 0.42 21.57 -0.93
N ILE A 26 -0.52 20.67 -1.28
CA ILE A 26 -0.99 20.50 -2.65
C ILE A 26 -2.48 20.88 -2.68
N GLY A 27 -2.74 22.15 -3.03
CA GLY A 27 -4.10 22.68 -3.09
C GLY A 27 -4.91 22.19 -4.29
N ASP A 28 -6.21 22.49 -4.27
CA ASP A 28 -7.16 22.13 -5.33
C ASP A 28 -6.66 22.62 -6.70
N GLY A 29 -6.52 21.67 -7.64
CA GLY A 29 -6.09 21.93 -8.99
C GLY A 29 -4.76 22.66 -9.10
N ARG A 30 -3.85 22.50 -8.14
CA ARG A 30 -2.50 23.07 -8.24
C ARG A 30 -1.59 22.25 -9.15
N VAL A 31 -1.90 20.97 -9.35
CA VAL A 31 -1.19 20.08 -10.27
C VAL A 31 -2.15 19.70 -11.41
N ARG A 32 -2.18 20.53 -12.46
CA ARG A 32 -3.09 20.35 -13.61
C ARG A 32 -2.33 19.96 -14.87
N SER A 33 -2.99 19.17 -15.72
CA SER A 33 -2.54 18.86 -17.08
C SER A 33 -1.16 18.21 -17.16
N VAL A 34 -0.71 17.56 -16.09
CA VAL A 34 0.56 16.82 -16.10
C VAL A 34 0.36 15.54 -16.90
N ARG A 35 1.20 15.29 -17.90
CA ARG A 35 1.28 13.99 -18.61
C ARG A 35 2.65 13.37 -18.36
N ALA A 36 2.67 12.31 -17.57
CA ALA A 36 3.92 11.67 -17.17
C ALA A 36 3.71 10.19 -16.91
N ARG A 37 4.76 9.40 -17.04
CA ARG A 37 4.81 8.04 -16.49
C ARG A 37 4.68 8.05 -14.97
N SER A 38 5.44 8.94 -14.33
CA SER A 38 5.61 8.96 -12.88
C SER A 38 5.71 10.40 -12.39
N LEU A 39 4.97 10.69 -11.31
CA LEU A 39 5.13 11.88 -10.50
C LEU A 39 5.63 11.47 -9.12
N ARG A 40 6.87 11.85 -8.78
CA ARG A 40 7.47 11.58 -7.47
C ARG A 40 7.46 12.86 -6.62
N LEU A 41 6.84 12.77 -5.46
CA LEU A 41 6.72 13.82 -4.45
C LEU A 41 7.26 13.31 -3.10
N SER A 42 8.10 12.28 -3.14
CA SER A 42 8.58 11.57 -1.96
C SER A 42 9.48 12.45 -1.08
N ASN A 43 9.52 12.19 0.22
CA ASN A 43 10.39 12.89 1.17
C ASN A 43 10.27 14.43 1.08
N ASN A 44 9.04 14.93 0.99
CA ASN A 44 8.73 16.36 1.14
C ASN A 44 8.20 16.61 2.57
N ARG A 45 7.54 17.75 2.79
CA ARG A 45 6.88 18.08 4.07
C ARG A 45 5.38 18.26 3.89
N ILE A 46 4.79 17.50 2.96
CA ILE A 46 3.38 17.67 2.59
C ILE A 46 2.53 17.30 3.80
N LYS A 47 1.64 18.22 4.19
CA LYS A 47 0.73 18.04 5.32
C LYS A 47 -0.70 17.78 4.86
N GLU A 48 -1.06 18.36 3.72
CA GLU A 48 -2.40 18.33 3.15
C GLU A 48 -2.36 18.17 1.63
N ILE A 49 -3.26 17.32 1.12
CA ILE A 49 -3.62 17.21 -0.29
C ILE A 49 -5.13 17.42 -0.41
N ALA A 50 -5.50 18.56 -1.02
CA ALA A 50 -6.88 18.95 -1.20
C ALA A 50 -7.60 18.10 -2.25
N GLY A 51 -8.93 18.20 -2.28
CA GLY A 51 -9.75 17.57 -3.33
C GLY A 51 -9.35 18.06 -4.71
N TYR A 52 -9.42 17.19 -5.72
CA TYR A 52 -9.10 17.53 -7.11
C TYR A 52 -7.67 18.09 -7.33
N ALA A 53 -6.75 17.87 -6.39
CA ALA A 53 -5.37 18.35 -6.43
C ALA A 53 -4.65 18.04 -7.77
N PHE A 54 -4.96 16.88 -8.34
CA PHE A 54 -4.36 16.36 -9.58
C PHE A 54 -5.33 16.35 -10.78
N SER A 55 -6.44 17.09 -10.70
CA SER A 55 -7.50 17.04 -11.72
C SER A 55 -6.97 17.39 -13.13
N GLY A 56 -7.33 16.58 -14.12
CA GLY A 56 -6.91 16.74 -15.51
C GLY A 56 -5.46 16.27 -15.77
N SER A 57 -4.79 15.70 -14.78
CA SER A 57 -3.49 15.06 -14.96
C SER A 57 -3.64 13.59 -15.35
N ASN A 58 -2.68 13.10 -16.12
CA ASN A 58 -2.57 11.72 -16.56
C ASN A 58 -1.17 11.21 -16.21
N PHE A 59 -1.10 10.37 -15.19
CA PHE A 59 0.11 9.65 -14.85
C PHE A 59 -0.16 8.26 -14.29
N LEU A 60 0.77 7.34 -14.58
CA LEU A 60 0.66 5.94 -14.18
C LEU A 60 1.09 5.70 -12.74
N LYS A 61 2.04 6.49 -12.23
CA LYS A 61 2.65 6.31 -10.91
C LYS A 61 2.64 7.61 -10.12
N LEU A 62 2.20 7.54 -8.86
CA LEU A 62 2.28 8.62 -7.89
C LEU A 62 2.99 8.12 -6.63
N ALA A 63 4.12 8.73 -6.32
CA ALA A 63 4.87 8.45 -5.09
C ALA A 63 4.76 9.64 -4.13
N LEU A 64 4.09 9.42 -2.99
CA LEU A 64 3.91 10.39 -1.90
C LEU A 64 4.61 9.93 -0.61
N ASN A 65 5.40 8.86 -0.69
CA ASN A 65 6.00 8.23 0.47
C ASN A 65 7.04 9.13 1.17
N GLY A 66 7.20 8.96 2.48
CA GLY A 66 8.13 9.75 3.29
C GLY A 66 7.65 11.19 3.56
N ASN A 67 6.37 11.49 3.30
CA ASN A 67 5.71 12.70 3.80
C ASN A 67 5.07 12.40 5.16
N GLU A 68 5.89 12.29 6.20
CA GLU A 68 5.45 11.84 7.54
C GLU A 68 4.37 12.74 8.16
N GLU A 69 4.35 14.03 7.81
CA GLU A 69 3.36 15.01 8.26
C GLU A 69 2.04 14.99 7.46
N LEU A 70 1.92 14.17 6.41
CA LEU A 70 0.71 14.10 5.60
C LEU A 70 -0.40 13.41 6.39
N THR A 71 -1.31 14.21 6.95
CA THR A 71 -2.45 13.73 7.74
C THR A 71 -3.78 13.94 7.04
N ASP A 72 -3.91 15.03 6.26
CA ASP A 72 -5.14 15.38 5.57
C ASP A 72 -5.05 15.06 4.08
N LEU A 73 -5.75 13.99 3.70
CA LEU A 73 -5.88 13.55 2.32
C LEU A 73 -7.37 13.52 1.98
N SER A 74 -7.79 14.48 1.16
CA SER A 74 -9.19 14.62 0.76
C SER A 74 -9.73 13.35 0.10
N THR A 75 -11.00 13.03 0.35
CA THR A 75 -11.71 11.91 -0.29
C THR A 75 -11.80 12.01 -1.82
N ASP A 76 -11.61 13.22 -2.36
CA ASP A 76 -11.61 13.53 -3.78
C ASP A 76 -10.19 13.87 -4.32
N ALA A 77 -9.13 13.65 -3.55
CA ALA A 77 -7.77 14.08 -3.93
C ALA A 77 -7.32 13.53 -5.30
N PHE A 78 -7.69 12.27 -5.61
CA PHE A 78 -7.34 11.59 -6.86
C PHE A 78 -8.44 11.65 -7.92
N LYS A 79 -9.52 12.40 -7.65
CA LYS A 79 -10.60 12.57 -8.62
C LYS A 79 -10.10 13.39 -9.82
N GLY A 80 -10.31 12.85 -11.02
CA GLY A 80 -9.87 13.48 -12.27
C GLY A 80 -8.49 13.05 -12.75
N ILE A 81 -7.81 12.10 -12.07
CA ILE A 81 -6.66 11.38 -12.62
C ILE A 81 -7.16 10.23 -13.50
N THR A 82 -6.62 10.07 -14.70
CA THR A 82 -7.16 9.10 -15.69
C THR A 82 -6.52 7.71 -15.61
N GLU A 83 -5.21 7.61 -15.34
CA GLU A 83 -4.42 6.38 -15.55
C GLU A 83 -3.65 5.91 -14.29
N LEU A 84 -4.05 6.33 -13.09
CA LEU A 84 -3.27 6.00 -11.90
C LEU A 84 -3.28 4.48 -11.61
N HIS A 85 -2.14 3.83 -11.83
CA HIS A 85 -1.95 2.38 -11.63
C HIS A 85 -1.11 2.05 -10.40
N HIS A 86 -0.20 2.93 -9.99
CA HIS A 86 0.64 2.72 -8.82
C HIS A 86 0.58 3.90 -7.88
N LEU A 87 0.28 3.63 -6.62
CA LEU A 87 0.24 4.62 -5.55
C LEU A 87 1.08 4.16 -4.36
N ASP A 88 2.03 5.00 -3.98
CA ASP A 88 2.81 4.81 -2.76
C ASP A 88 2.52 5.93 -1.75
N LEU A 89 1.90 5.55 -0.64
CA LEU A 89 1.58 6.40 0.51
C LEU A 89 2.32 5.91 1.77
N SER A 90 3.38 5.11 1.61
CA SER A 90 4.16 4.60 2.73
C SER A 90 4.81 5.72 3.53
N ASP A 91 5.02 5.51 4.84
CA ASP A 91 5.65 6.52 5.72
C ASP A 91 4.90 7.87 5.68
N THR A 92 3.57 7.80 5.77
CA THR A 92 2.67 8.95 5.93
C THR A 92 1.78 8.77 7.15
N SER A 93 1.11 9.83 7.58
CA SER A 93 0.23 9.84 8.74
C SER A 93 -1.26 9.92 8.38
N ILE A 94 -1.65 9.53 7.17
CA ILE A 94 -3.05 9.56 6.73
C ILE A 94 -3.92 8.60 7.55
N SER A 95 -5.10 9.07 7.95
CA SER A 95 -6.06 8.27 8.72
C SER A 95 -7.09 7.55 7.85
N GLN A 96 -7.22 7.97 6.60
CA GLN A 96 -8.19 7.47 5.62
C GLN A 96 -7.61 7.51 4.19
N LEU A 97 -8.15 6.66 3.32
CA LEU A 97 -7.86 6.69 1.88
C LEU A 97 -9.04 7.32 1.12
N PRO A 98 -8.77 7.97 -0.02
CA PRO A 98 -9.82 8.38 -0.96
C PRO A 98 -10.61 7.17 -1.45
N ILE A 99 -11.92 7.32 -1.65
CA ILE A 99 -12.76 6.24 -2.22
C ILE A 99 -12.71 6.30 -3.75
N ILE A 100 -12.62 7.51 -4.30
CA ILE A 100 -12.66 7.79 -5.73
C ILE A 100 -11.22 7.81 -6.29
N GLY A 101 -11.05 7.25 -7.48
CA GLY A 101 -9.76 7.21 -8.18
C GLY A 101 -8.88 6.00 -7.86
N LEU A 102 -9.31 5.09 -6.97
CA LEU A 102 -8.54 3.89 -6.63
C LEU A 102 -8.87 2.66 -7.50
N LYS A 103 -9.99 2.70 -8.26
CA LYS A 103 -10.52 1.55 -9.01
C LYS A 103 -9.50 0.92 -9.96
N ASN A 104 -8.66 1.74 -10.59
CA ASN A 104 -7.69 1.33 -11.61
C ASN A 104 -6.30 1.02 -11.03
N LEU A 105 -6.09 1.20 -9.72
CA LEU A 105 -4.81 0.88 -9.10
C LEU A 105 -4.50 -0.61 -9.27
N LYS A 106 -3.31 -0.90 -9.78
CA LYS A 106 -2.71 -2.24 -9.81
C LYS A 106 -1.79 -2.47 -8.63
N THR A 107 -1.12 -1.42 -8.13
CA THR A 107 -0.23 -1.49 -6.97
C THR A 107 -0.55 -0.41 -5.94
N LEU A 108 -0.68 -0.82 -4.68
CA LEU A 108 -0.87 0.06 -3.53
C LEU A 108 0.14 -0.23 -2.43
N ALA A 109 0.97 0.74 -2.09
CA ALA A 109 1.91 0.65 -0.98
C ALA A 109 1.49 1.56 0.19
N LEU A 110 1.29 0.93 1.35
CA LEU A 110 0.88 1.53 2.62
C LEU A 110 1.74 0.96 3.75
N ARG A 111 3.06 0.96 3.57
CA ARG A 111 4.02 0.52 4.59
C ARG A 111 4.18 1.63 5.63
N ASN A 112 4.22 1.29 6.91
CA ASN A 112 4.42 2.25 7.99
C ASN A 112 3.45 3.46 7.94
N VAL A 113 2.15 3.17 7.83
CA VAL A 113 1.03 4.14 7.91
C VAL A 113 0.18 3.78 9.14
N PRO A 114 0.68 4.07 10.36
CA PRO A 114 0.09 3.54 11.60
C PRO A 114 -1.29 4.14 11.93
N THR A 115 -1.60 5.33 11.41
CA THR A 115 -2.88 6.03 11.64
C THR A 115 -4.02 5.49 10.76
N LEU A 116 -3.71 4.83 9.64
CA LEU A 116 -4.71 4.21 8.75
C LEU A 116 -5.23 2.89 9.33
N LYS A 117 -6.31 2.98 10.11
CA LYS A 117 -6.91 1.79 10.77
C LYS A 117 -7.88 1.04 9.88
N LYS A 118 -8.58 1.73 8.97
CA LYS A 118 -9.62 1.16 8.12
C LYS A 118 -9.28 1.40 6.66
N LEU A 119 -9.58 0.42 5.81
CA LEU A 119 -9.53 0.57 4.36
C LEU A 119 -10.94 0.86 3.82
N PRO A 120 -11.04 1.51 2.66
CA PRO A 120 -12.26 1.55 1.86
C PRO A 120 -12.79 0.13 1.54
N PRO A 121 -14.06 0.01 1.12
CA PRO A 121 -14.62 -1.27 0.66
C PRO A 121 -13.76 -1.91 -0.42
N VAL A 122 -13.79 -3.24 -0.50
CA VAL A 122 -12.96 -3.99 -1.47
C VAL A 122 -13.26 -3.60 -2.93
N LEU A 123 -14.48 -3.14 -3.21
CA LEU A 123 -14.91 -2.62 -4.51
C LEU A 123 -14.18 -1.34 -4.95
N SER A 124 -13.48 -0.64 -4.05
CA SER A 124 -12.58 0.46 -4.41
C SER A 124 -11.29 -0.03 -5.10
N PHE A 125 -11.01 -1.34 -5.08
CA PHE A 125 -9.74 -1.94 -5.50
C PHE A 125 -9.91 -3.01 -6.60
N THR A 126 -10.84 -2.82 -7.54
CA THR A 126 -11.21 -3.89 -8.49
C THR A 126 -10.10 -4.33 -9.45
N HIS A 127 -9.08 -3.50 -9.68
CA HIS A 127 -7.92 -3.84 -10.52
C HIS A 127 -6.64 -4.08 -9.73
N LEU A 128 -6.72 -4.10 -8.39
CA LEU A 128 -5.54 -4.23 -7.55
C LEU A 128 -4.92 -5.61 -7.70
N GLU A 129 -3.64 -5.67 -8.05
CA GLU A 129 -2.87 -6.90 -8.27
C GLU A 129 -1.85 -7.13 -7.13
N THR A 130 -1.28 -6.05 -6.61
CA THR A 130 -0.27 -6.09 -5.54
C THR A 130 -0.58 -5.03 -4.49
N ALA A 131 -0.49 -5.40 -3.21
CA ALA A 131 -0.65 -4.45 -2.12
C ALA A 131 0.38 -4.68 -1.01
N HIS A 132 0.68 -3.64 -0.25
CA HIS A 132 1.50 -3.73 0.94
C HIS A 132 0.86 -2.96 2.07
N PHE A 133 0.42 -3.65 3.11
CA PHE A 133 -0.27 -3.03 4.25
C PHE A 133 0.60 -2.97 5.49
N THR A 134 0.41 -1.90 6.26
CA THR A 134 0.94 -1.78 7.61
C THR A 134 0.37 -2.90 8.49
N TYR A 135 -0.95 -3.02 8.56
CA TYR A 135 -1.59 -3.99 9.43
C TYR A 135 -1.90 -5.32 8.73
N PRO A 136 -1.57 -6.47 9.35
CA PRO A 136 -1.91 -7.77 8.77
C PRO A 136 -3.41 -7.98 8.60
N HIS A 137 -4.27 -7.41 9.44
CA HIS A 137 -5.72 -7.63 9.34
C HIS A 137 -6.37 -6.96 8.11
N HIS A 138 -5.70 -5.98 7.48
CA HIS A 138 -6.17 -5.39 6.21
C HIS A 138 -6.26 -6.43 5.09
N CYS A 139 -5.49 -7.51 5.18
CA CYS A 139 -5.62 -8.70 4.34
C CYS A 139 -7.01 -9.33 4.32
N CYS A 140 -7.74 -9.28 5.44
CA CYS A 140 -9.02 -9.97 5.56
C CYS A 140 -10.07 -9.39 4.60
N LEU A 141 -9.89 -8.13 4.17
CA LEU A 141 -10.73 -7.48 3.17
C LEU A 141 -10.77 -8.26 1.85
N PHE A 142 -9.68 -8.96 1.50
CA PHE A 142 -9.55 -9.71 0.25
C PHE A 142 -9.91 -11.19 0.39
N LYS A 143 -10.28 -11.66 1.59
CA LYS A 143 -10.58 -13.08 1.85
C LYS A 143 -11.95 -13.51 1.31
N TYR A 144 -12.95 -12.63 1.35
CA TYR A 144 -14.35 -12.93 1.04
C TYR A 144 -14.82 -12.31 -0.27
N VAL A 145 -13.91 -12.12 -1.22
CA VAL A 145 -14.22 -11.45 -2.49
C VAL A 145 -15.20 -12.25 -3.36
N ASP A 146 -15.28 -13.57 -3.16
CA ASP A 146 -16.22 -14.43 -3.85
C ASP A 146 -17.70 -14.12 -3.51
N ASP A 147 -17.97 -13.59 -2.30
CA ASP A 147 -19.34 -13.30 -1.81
C ASP A 147 -19.87 -11.93 -2.27
N VAL A 148 -19.01 -11.07 -2.81
CA VAL A 148 -19.29 -9.63 -2.99
C VAL A 148 -19.42 -9.21 -4.46
N VAL A 149 -18.90 -10.00 -5.41
CA VAL A 149 -18.81 -9.56 -6.83
C VAL A 149 -19.25 -10.62 -7.83
N GLU A 150 -20.20 -10.26 -8.68
CA GLU A 150 -20.50 -10.87 -9.98
C GLU A 150 -20.02 -9.93 -11.10
N GLY A 151 -18.88 -10.23 -11.77
CA GLY A 151 -18.42 -9.44 -12.92
C GLY A 151 -16.90 -9.42 -13.22
N GLU A 152 -16.57 -9.14 -14.49
CA GLU A 152 -15.26 -9.07 -15.17
C GLU A 152 -14.34 -10.31 -15.06
N ASN A 153 -14.71 -11.36 -15.83
CA ASN A 153 -13.86 -12.49 -16.23
C ASN A 153 -13.11 -13.24 -15.10
N GLY A 154 -13.50 -13.04 -13.84
CA GLY A 154 -12.81 -13.61 -12.67
C GLY A 154 -11.44 -13.00 -12.35
N LEU A 155 -10.95 -12.03 -13.15
CA LEU A 155 -9.60 -11.46 -12.98
C LEU A 155 -9.46 -10.77 -11.61
N TYR A 156 -10.42 -9.93 -11.25
CA TYR A 156 -10.46 -9.31 -9.92
C TYR A 156 -10.47 -10.33 -8.78
N LYS A 157 -11.28 -11.40 -8.91
CA LYS A 157 -11.33 -12.48 -7.91
C LYS A 157 -9.98 -13.16 -7.75
N ASN A 158 -9.31 -13.44 -8.86
CA ASN A 158 -7.98 -14.06 -8.87
C ASN A 158 -6.94 -13.14 -8.22
N ASN A 159 -6.93 -11.85 -8.59
CA ASN A 159 -6.01 -10.87 -8.03
C ASN A 159 -6.20 -10.70 -6.52
N ALA A 160 -7.45 -10.59 -6.06
CA ALA A 160 -7.75 -10.50 -4.64
C ALA A 160 -7.30 -11.76 -3.86
N LYS A 161 -7.53 -12.95 -4.42
CA LYS A 161 -7.05 -14.22 -3.84
C LYS A 161 -5.53 -14.25 -3.76
N GLU A 162 -4.84 -13.78 -4.79
CA GLU A 162 -3.38 -13.74 -4.83
C GLU A 162 -2.80 -12.72 -3.85
N ILE A 163 -3.39 -11.53 -3.76
CA ILE A 163 -3.06 -10.51 -2.74
C ILE A 163 -3.21 -11.10 -1.35
N HIS A 164 -4.32 -11.78 -1.09
CA HIS A 164 -4.54 -12.48 0.18
C HIS A 164 -3.47 -13.57 0.41
N HIS A 165 -3.12 -14.35 -0.61
CA HIS A 165 -2.11 -15.39 -0.47
C HIS A 165 -0.72 -14.80 -0.14
N ARG A 166 -0.23 -13.88 -0.97
CA ARG A 166 1.12 -13.31 -0.87
C ARG A 166 1.33 -12.52 0.41
N ILE A 167 0.40 -11.62 0.74
CA ILE A 167 0.59 -10.69 1.86
C ILE A 167 0.33 -11.39 3.20
N CYS A 168 -0.56 -12.38 3.23
CA CYS A 168 -1.12 -12.90 4.47
C CYS A 168 -0.51 -14.25 4.88
N LYS A 169 -0.14 -15.13 3.93
CA LYS A 169 0.60 -16.37 4.27
C LYS A 169 2.07 -16.15 4.63
N GLU A 170 2.74 -15.16 4.03
CA GLU A 170 4.11 -14.80 4.42
C GLU A 170 4.18 -14.32 5.88
N ARG A 171 3.15 -13.63 6.37
CA ARG A 171 3.09 -13.18 7.76
C ARG A 171 2.76 -14.29 8.75
N GLU A 172 1.98 -15.31 8.36
CA GLU A 172 1.72 -16.50 9.19
C GLU A 172 2.99 -17.36 9.40
N THR A 173 3.80 -17.54 8.36
CA THR A 173 5.08 -18.26 8.46
C THR A 173 6.10 -17.52 9.33
N HIS A 174 6.15 -16.19 9.25
CA HIS A 174 6.98 -15.37 10.15
C HIS A 174 6.47 -15.35 11.61
N ARG A 175 5.15 -15.39 11.84
CA ARG A 175 4.56 -15.47 13.19
C ARG A 175 4.81 -16.85 13.83
N SER A 176 4.72 -17.92 13.05
CA SER A 176 5.14 -19.27 13.48
C SER A 176 6.64 -19.32 13.80
N ARG A 177 7.51 -18.74 12.96
CA ARG A 177 8.96 -18.68 13.24
C ARG A 177 9.28 -17.88 14.51
N ARG A 178 8.58 -16.78 14.79
CA ARG A 178 8.72 -16.02 16.04
C ARG A 178 8.16 -16.77 17.25
N GLN A 179 7.04 -17.47 17.13
CA GLN A 179 6.52 -18.32 18.21
C GLN A 179 7.47 -19.49 18.52
N ILE A 180 8.03 -20.16 17.51
CA ILE A 180 9.04 -21.22 17.68
C ILE A 180 10.33 -20.65 18.34
N ALA A 181 10.77 -19.46 17.95
CA ALA A 181 11.93 -18.81 18.57
C ALA A 181 11.68 -18.45 20.04
N VAL A 182 10.50 -17.91 20.38
CA VAL A 182 10.11 -17.56 21.75
C VAL A 182 9.94 -18.82 22.62
N THR A 183 9.34 -19.91 22.10
CA THR A 183 9.24 -21.17 22.84
C THR A 183 10.58 -21.87 23.01
N SER A 184 11.50 -21.76 22.05
CA SER A 184 12.87 -22.29 22.21
C SER A 184 13.67 -21.50 23.25
N SER A 185 13.46 -20.18 23.33
CA SER A 185 14.12 -19.30 24.32
C SER A 185 13.61 -19.55 25.74
N THR A 186 12.29 -19.71 25.92
CA THR A 186 11.71 -20.06 27.22
C THR A 186 12.02 -21.50 27.64
N ALA A 187 12.11 -22.45 26.70
CA ALA A 187 12.58 -23.81 26.98
C ALA A 187 14.06 -23.85 27.40
N LYS A 188 14.91 -23.01 26.78
CA LYS A 188 16.33 -22.89 27.15
C LYS A 188 16.51 -22.22 28.52
N ALA A 189 15.68 -21.22 28.84
CA ALA A 189 15.64 -20.60 30.17
C ALA A 189 15.11 -21.55 31.26
N ALA A 190 14.09 -22.36 30.96
CA ALA A 190 13.55 -23.37 31.88
C ALA A 190 14.53 -24.53 32.13
N SER A 191 15.31 -24.92 31.11
CA SER A 191 16.35 -25.96 31.24
C SER A 191 17.56 -25.46 32.04
N MET A 192 17.91 -24.17 31.96
CA MET A 192 18.98 -23.56 32.77
C MET A 192 18.57 -23.34 34.23
N ALA A 193 17.28 -23.12 34.50
CA ALA A 193 16.75 -23.01 35.87
C ALA A 193 16.62 -24.36 36.60
N LEU A 194 16.54 -25.48 35.89
CA LEU A 194 16.58 -26.83 36.47
C LEU A 194 18.01 -27.28 36.79
N PHE A 195 19.02 -26.82 36.04
CA PHE A 195 20.43 -27.14 36.32
C PHE A 195 20.97 -26.54 37.63
N PHE A 196 20.36 -25.44 38.13
CA PHE A 196 20.76 -24.82 39.41
C PHE A 196 20.03 -25.37 40.64
N LYS A 197 19.08 -26.31 40.48
CA LYS A 197 18.39 -26.95 41.61
C LYS A 197 18.91 -28.34 41.99
N GLU A 198 19.84 -28.90 41.21
CA GLU A 198 20.37 -30.26 41.44
C GLU A 198 21.84 -30.33 41.89
N ASN A 199 22.50 -29.22 42.21
CA ASN A 199 23.86 -29.25 42.75
C ASN A 199 24.05 -28.28 43.94
N PRO A 200 23.89 -28.74 45.19
CA PRO A 200 24.18 -27.94 46.38
C PRO A 200 25.63 -28.07 46.88
N GLU A 201 26.57 -28.71 46.15
CA GLU A 201 27.98 -28.75 46.55
C GLU A 201 28.95 -28.64 45.35
N LEU A 202 29.36 -27.41 45.04
CA LEU A 202 30.72 -26.99 44.66
C LEU A 202 30.81 -25.46 44.57
#